data_AF-A0A1H7PIG5-F1
#
_entry.id   AF-A0A1H7PIG5-F1
#
_cell.length_a   1.000
_cell.length_b   1.000
_cell.length_c   1.000
_cell.angle_alpha   90.00
_cell.angle_beta   90.00
_cell.angle_gamma   90.00
#
_symmetry.space_group_name_H-M   'P 1'
#
loop_
_entity.id
_entity.type
_entity.pdbx_description
1 polymer ?
#
loop_
_entity_poly.entity_id
_entity_poly.type
_entity_poly.pdbx_seq_one_letter_code
_entity_poly.pdbx_strand_id
1 'polypeptide(L)'
;MSMIRWWSGGGLALSAVLLLAGCGEQGPKEGEDALAVSQALGGDDMEGYARALAPRDFQFPEDHAAHPAYRNEWWYVTGNLDDPEGRRFGFQMTFFRFALSPTPPESESTWATNQGWMAHLAVTDVAGDRHQALERFSRGGAGLAGAELDPFRVWLDDWELKAESGNDFPWRLLAAEGDLALDLRLTPLKDKVFQGDRGLSQKSPEPGNASYYFSMTRLKTKGTLRLGEQDYPVTGLSWMDREWSTSVLGENQVGWDWFSLQLDDGHDVMVYELRLEDGGVDPLSKGLWVEPDSRHQVIPQDAFELEVKQTWISPQGGTYPVAWHLRLPEQDRDLEIRAVREDQEMDLTVRYWEGAVDVFEAGQPAGRGFVEMTAY
;
A
#
# COMPACT_ATOMS: atom_id res chain seq x y z
N MET A 1 -45.46 -7.75 -76.59
CA MET A 1 -44.87 -6.43 -76.26
C MET A 1 -44.69 -6.35 -74.76
N SER A 2 -43.49 -5.92 -74.32
CA SER A 2 -42.99 -5.73 -72.93
C SER A 2 -42.78 -7.03 -72.12
N MET A 3 -41.58 -7.66 -72.03
CA MET A 3 -40.29 -7.32 -71.36
C MET A 3 -40.30 -7.24 -69.81
N ILE A 4 -39.30 -7.93 -69.23
CA ILE A 4 -38.53 -7.76 -67.95
C ILE A 4 -38.46 -9.11 -67.17
N ARG A 5 -37.36 -9.90 -67.27
CA ARG A 5 -36.07 -9.91 -66.49
C ARG A 5 -36.24 -10.26 -64.99
N TRP A 6 -35.97 -11.49 -64.54
CA TRP A 6 -34.69 -12.23 -64.26
C TRP A 6 -34.12 -11.98 -62.85
N TRP A 7 -33.77 -13.11 -62.18
CA TRP A 7 -32.78 -13.41 -61.10
C TRP A 7 -33.44 -14.14 -59.90
N SER A 8 -33.29 -15.46 -59.64
CA SER A 8 -32.16 -16.40 -59.46
C SER A 8 -31.52 -16.41 -58.06
N GLY A 9 -31.50 -17.61 -57.46
CA GLY A 9 -30.81 -17.99 -56.20
C GLY A 9 -31.82 -18.31 -55.09
N GLY A 10 -32.09 -19.55 -54.69
CA GLY A 10 -31.22 -20.71 -54.58
C GLY A 10 -31.18 -21.13 -53.11
N GLY A 11 -32.29 -21.67 -52.60
CA GLY A 11 -32.37 -22.26 -51.27
C GLY A 11 -32.12 -23.77 -51.34
N LEU A 12 -31.28 -24.29 -50.45
CA LEU A 12 -31.22 -25.71 -50.14
C LEU A 12 -30.68 -25.90 -48.73
N ALA A 13 -31.35 -26.80 -48.03
CA ALA A 13 -31.26 -27.09 -46.62
C ALA A 13 -30.32 -28.28 -46.33
N LEU A 14 -30.01 -28.43 -45.03
CA LEU A 14 -29.55 -29.63 -44.32
C LEU A 14 -28.23 -30.29 -44.77
N SER A 15 -27.29 -30.42 -43.83
CA SER A 15 -27.10 -31.69 -43.11
C SER A 15 -25.95 -31.58 -42.11
N ALA A 16 -26.23 -31.97 -40.87
CA ALA A 16 -25.26 -32.14 -39.81
C ALA A 16 -24.33 -33.33 -40.10
N VAL A 17 -23.03 -33.14 -39.85
CA VAL A 17 -22.09 -34.23 -39.63
C VAL A 17 -21.41 -33.97 -38.29
N LEU A 18 -21.80 -34.78 -37.31
CA LEU A 18 -21.11 -34.94 -36.03
C LEU A 18 -19.78 -35.65 -36.29
N LEU A 19 -18.67 -35.00 -35.94
CA LEU A 19 -17.39 -35.65 -35.69
C LEU A 19 -16.99 -35.37 -34.25
N LEU A 20 -17.16 -36.40 -33.43
CA LEU A 20 -16.58 -36.52 -32.10
C LEU A 20 -15.06 -36.66 -32.24
N ALA A 21 -14.31 -35.72 -31.68
CA ALA A 21 -12.89 -35.88 -31.42
C ALA A 21 -12.52 -35.23 -30.08
N GLY A 22 -12.23 -36.09 -29.11
CA GLY A 22 -11.18 -35.90 -28.10
C GLY A 22 -11.46 -34.92 -26.96
N CYS A 23 -11.78 -35.47 -25.79
CA CYS A 23 -11.45 -34.85 -24.52
C CYS A 23 -9.93 -34.60 -24.46
N GLY A 24 -9.53 -33.33 -24.54
CA GLY A 24 -8.30 -32.87 -23.91
C GLY A 24 -8.72 -32.15 -22.64
N GLU A 25 -8.28 -32.64 -21.48
CA GLU A 25 -8.30 -31.86 -20.25
C GLU A 25 -7.59 -30.54 -20.53
N GLN A 26 -8.37 -29.47 -20.67
CA GLN A 26 -7.83 -28.13 -20.48
C GLN A 26 -7.51 -28.05 -18.99
N GLY A 27 -6.23 -28.23 -18.66
CA GLY A 27 -5.70 -27.83 -17.36
C GLY A 27 -6.09 -26.37 -17.07
N PRO A 28 -6.08 -25.95 -15.79
CA PRO A 28 -6.40 -24.59 -15.43
C PRO A 28 -5.54 -23.66 -16.29
N LYS A 29 -6.17 -22.67 -16.93
CA LYS A 29 -5.43 -21.58 -17.55
C LYS A 29 -4.60 -20.93 -16.44
N GLU A 30 -3.30 -20.82 -16.66
CA GLU A 30 -2.39 -19.99 -15.87
C GLU A 30 -2.98 -18.59 -15.71
N GLY A 31 -2.66 -17.97 -14.57
CA GLY A 31 -3.42 -16.91 -13.90
C GLY A 31 -3.89 -15.75 -14.77
N GLU A 32 -5.03 -15.18 -14.41
CA GLU A 32 -5.37 -13.82 -14.79
C GLU A 32 -4.23 -12.91 -14.29
N ASP A 33 -3.52 -12.22 -15.20
CA ASP A 33 -2.37 -11.39 -14.88
C ASP A 33 -2.77 -10.32 -13.86
N ALA A 34 -2.34 -10.47 -12.60
CA ALA A 34 -2.47 -9.42 -11.59
C ALA A 34 -1.70 -8.18 -12.05
N LEU A 35 -2.28 -6.99 -11.84
CA LEU A 35 -1.64 -5.74 -12.23
C LEU A 35 -0.49 -5.44 -11.26
N ALA A 36 0.73 -5.21 -11.77
CA ALA A 36 1.84 -4.81 -10.92
C ALA A 36 1.60 -3.39 -10.37
N VAL A 37 2.02 -3.10 -9.12
CA VAL A 37 1.87 -1.78 -8.49
C VAL A 37 2.52 -0.67 -9.33
N SER A 38 3.67 -0.97 -9.92
CA SER A 38 4.38 -0.08 -10.83
C SER A 38 3.58 0.27 -12.08
N GLN A 39 2.74 -0.65 -12.58
CA GLN A 39 1.85 -0.40 -13.72
C GLN A 39 0.58 0.35 -13.28
N ALA A 40 0.05 0.04 -12.10
CA ALA A 40 -1.13 0.71 -11.54
C ALA A 40 -0.87 2.18 -11.21
N LEU A 41 0.31 2.47 -10.65
CA LEU A 41 0.70 3.82 -10.21
C LEU A 41 1.67 4.51 -11.20
N GLY A 42 2.27 3.77 -12.12
CA GLY A 42 3.21 4.33 -13.10
C GLY A 42 2.52 4.91 -14.34
N GLY A 43 3.30 5.67 -15.09
CA GLY A 43 3.06 5.87 -16.51
C GLY A 43 4.11 6.73 -17.16
N ASP A 44 4.27 6.52 -18.46
CA ASP A 44 5.45 6.96 -19.22
C ASP A 44 5.46 8.47 -19.48
N ASP A 45 4.28 9.10 -19.44
CA ASP A 45 4.14 10.54 -19.63
C ASP A 45 4.06 11.28 -18.29
N MET A 46 5.12 12.04 -17.99
CA MET A 46 5.24 12.91 -16.82
C MET A 46 4.99 14.39 -17.17
N GLU A 47 4.70 14.71 -18.43
CA GLU A 47 4.48 16.09 -18.89
C GLU A 47 3.26 16.72 -18.21
N GLY A 48 3.41 17.97 -17.76
CA GLY A 48 2.35 18.71 -17.08
C GLY A 48 2.17 18.39 -15.58
N TYR A 49 2.82 17.36 -15.05
CA TYR A 49 2.84 17.07 -13.61
C TYR A 49 4.00 17.77 -12.89
N ALA A 50 3.80 18.09 -11.61
CA ALA A 50 4.88 18.50 -10.72
C ALA A 50 5.86 17.35 -10.48
N ARG A 51 7.13 17.65 -10.20
CA ARG A 51 8.18 16.65 -9.90
C ARG A 51 8.87 16.97 -8.57
N ALA A 52 9.28 15.94 -7.84
CA ALA A 52 10.04 16.09 -6.60
C ALA A 52 11.53 16.24 -6.94
N LEU A 53 11.96 17.48 -7.19
CA LEU A 53 13.31 17.77 -7.72
C LEU A 53 14.33 18.13 -6.65
N ALA A 54 13.88 18.67 -5.52
CA ALA A 54 14.72 19.15 -4.44
C ALA A 54 13.97 19.07 -3.11
N PRO A 55 14.70 19.00 -1.97
CA PRO A 55 14.09 19.09 -0.65
C PRO A 55 13.25 20.35 -0.51
N ARG A 56 12.17 20.26 0.26
CA ARG A 56 11.27 21.37 0.56
C ARG A 56 10.96 21.43 2.04
N ASP A 57 10.54 22.60 2.51
CA ASP A 57 9.97 22.71 3.84
C ASP A 57 8.54 22.18 3.82
N PHE A 58 8.24 21.27 4.76
CA PHE A 58 6.89 20.77 4.95
C PHE A 58 6.09 21.76 5.80
N GLN A 59 4.83 21.99 5.44
CA GLN A 59 3.91 22.91 6.08
C GLN A 59 2.71 22.13 6.60
N PHE A 60 2.42 22.27 7.89
CA PHE A 60 1.29 21.59 8.52
C PHE A 60 0.29 22.63 9.04
N PRO A 61 -1.02 22.41 8.80
CA PRO A 61 -1.61 21.13 8.40
C PRO A 61 -1.70 20.88 6.88
N GLU A 62 -1.22 21.80 6.03
CA GLU A 62 -1.37 21.75 4.56
C GLU A 62 -0.91 20.43 3.93
N ASP A 63 0.24 19.91 4.36
CA ASP A 63 0.84 18.69 3.81
C ASP A 63 0.19 17.39 4.32
N HIS A 64 -0.84 17.50 5.16
CA HIS A 64 -1.76 16.39 5.40
C HIS A 64 -2.69 16.16 4.21
N ALA A 65 -3.07 17.22 3.49
CA ALA A 65 -4.06 17.19 2.40
C ALA A 65 -3.50 16.65 1.08
N ALA A 66 -4.34 16.59 0.06
CA ALA A 66 -3.93 16.17 -1.28
C ALA A 66 -3.02 17.20 -1.98
N HIS A 67 -2.05 16.69 -2.73
CA HIS A 67 -1.16 17.42 -3.63
C HIS A 67 -1.47 17.10 -5.12
N PRO A 68 -2.60 17.59 -5.69
CA PRO A 68 -3.11 17.18 -7.01
C PRO A 68 -2.23 17.56 -8.20
N ALA A 69 -1.20 18.38 -7.98
CA ALA A 69 -0.20 18.68 -9.00
C ALA A 69 0.74 17.49 -9.29
N TYR A 70 0.85 16.54 -8.36
CA TYR A 70 1.60 15.29 -8.54
C TYR A 70 0.67 14.19 -9.03
N ARG A 71 1.22 13.23 -9.78
CA ARG A 71 0.42 12.14 -10.33
C ARG A 71 -0.13 11.23 -9.24
N ASN A 72 0.72 10.81 -8.30
CA ASN A 72 0.41 9.78 -7.30
C ASN A 72 0.54 10.32 -5.88
N GLU A 73 -0.28 9.81 -4.99
CA GLU A 73 -0.20 10.08 -3.56
C GLU A 73 -0.90 9.01 -2.75
N TRP A 74 -0.42 8.75 -1.53
CA TRP A 74 -1.08 7.84 -0.61
C TRP A 74 -1.06 8.29 0.86
N TRP A 75 -2.06 7.76 1.58
CA TRP A 75 -2.17 7.73 3.04
C TRP A 75 -2.18 6.26 3.43
N TYR A 76 -1.07 5.76 3.98
CA TYR A 76 -0.89 4.36 4.32
C TYR A 76 -0.78 4.22 5.83
N VAL A 77 -1.71 3.49 6.46
CA VAL A 77 -1.73 3.24 7.90
C VAL A 77 -1.57 1.74 8.12
N THR A 78 -0.55 1.34 8.86
CA THR A 78 -0.40 -0.03 9.36
C THR A 78 -0.50 -0.05 10.86
N GLY A 79 -0.86 -1.18 11.46
CA GLY A 79 -0.88 -1.25 12.92
C GLY A 79 -1.03 -2.64 13.49
N ASN A 80 -0.50 -2.77 14.71
CA ASN A 80 -0.61 -3.96 15.54
C ASN A 80 -1.51 -3.63 16.74
N LEU A 81 -2.54 -4.46 16.95
CA LEU A 81 -3.58 -4.27 17.95
C LEU A 81 -3.71 -5.50 18.83
N ASP A 82 -4.12 -5.29 20.07
CA ASP A 82 -4.48 -6.35 21.01
C ASP A 82 -5.84 -6.01 21.67
N ASP A 83 -6.65 -7.04 21.94
CA ASP A 83 -7.82 -6.95 22.81
C ASP A 83 -7.43 -7.12 24.31
N PRO A 84 -8.35 -6.87 25.27
CA PRO A 84 -8.06 -7.03 26.70
C PRO A 84 -7.69 -8.46 27.12
N GLU A 85 -8.09 -9.45 26.32
CA GLU A 85 -7.76 -10.87 26.52
C GLU A 85 -6.40 -11.26 25.92
N GLY A 86 -5.73 -10.33 25.23
CA GLY A 86 -4.42 -10.52 24.59
C GLY A 86 -4.49 -11.16 23.21
N ARG A 87 -5.67 -11.23 22.58
CA ARG A 87 -5.80 -11.63 21.18
C ARG A 87 -5.21 -10.55 20.30
N ARG A 88 -4.39 -10.98 19.35
CA ARG A 88 -3.62 -10.10 18.49
C ARG A 88 -4.24 -9.95 17.10
N PHE A 89 -4.19 -8.72 16.60
CA PHE A 89 -4.57 -8.36 15.25
C PHE A 89 -3.50 -7.50 14.57
N GLY A 90 -3.31 -7.71 13.27
CA GLY A 90 -2.66 -6.76 12.37
C GLY A 90 -3.72 -6.08 11.51
N PHE A 91 -3.50 -4.83 11.13
CA PHE A 91 -4.32 -4.21 10.10
C PHE A 91 -3.50 -3.27 9.22
N GLN A 92 -3.96 -3.08 7.99
CA GLN A 92 -3.56 -1.95 7.17
C GLN A 92 -4.80 -1.27 6.55
N MET A 93 -4.70 0.03 6.34
CA MET A 93 -5.58 0.81 5.48
C MET A 93 -4.72 1.72 4.59
N THR A 94 -4.94 1.66 3.28
CA THR A 94 -4.30 2.56 2.32
C THR A 94 -5.33 3.25 1.46
N PHE A 95 -5.20 4.58 1.32
CA PHE A 95 -5.90 5.36 0.30
C PHE A 95 -4.88 5.84 -0.72
N PHE A 96 -5.13 5.54 -2.00
CA PHE A 96 -4.33 5.99 -3.13
C PHE A 96 -5.12 6.97 -3.97
N ARG A 97 -4.48 8.07 -4.36
CA ARG A 97 -4.93 8.96 -5.42
C ARG A 97 -3.96 8.87 -6.60
N PHE A 98 -4.51 8.73 -7.80
CA PHE A 98 -3.75 8.83 -9.04
C PHE A 98 -4.46 9.75 -10.04
N ALA A 99 -3.70 10.62 -10.69
CA ALA A 99 -4.21 11.51 -11.73
C ALA A 99 -4.25 10.79 -13.08
N LEU A 100 -5.40 10.89 -13.75
CA LEU A 100 -5.67 10.39 -15.11
C LEU A 100 -5.16 11.36 -16.19
N SER A 101 -5.06 12.66 -15.85
CA SER A 101 -4.48 13.71 -16.69
C SER A 101 -3.90 14.81 -15.80
N PRO A 102 -2.89 15.58 -16.26
CA PRO A 102 -2.26 16.63 -15.44
C PRO A 102 -3.17 17.83 -15.18
N THR A 103 -4.13 18.07 -16.07
CA THR A 103 -5.09 19.17 -15.96
C THR A 103 -6.50 18.64 -15.70
N PRO A 104 -7.29 19.32 -14.84
CA PRO A 104 -8.71 19.01 -14.66
C PRO A 104 -9.50 19.17 -15.97
N PRO A 105 -10.59 18.41 -16.15
CA PRO A 105 -11.45 18.56 -17.33
C PRO A 105 -12.16 19.92 -17.35
N GLU A 106 -12.28 20.52 -18.53
CA GLU A 106 -13.08 21.73 -18.74
C GLU A 106 -14.58 21.38 -18.75
N SER A 107 -15.17 21.22 -17.55
CA SER A 107 -16.60 20.90 -17.39
C SER A 107 -17.12 21.32 -16.02
N GLU A 108 -18.34 21.85 -15.99
CA GLU A 108 -19.08 22.18 -14.75
C GLU A 108 -19.76 20.95 -14.11
N SER A 109 -19.68 19.78 -14.74
CA SER A 109 -20.30 18.57 -14.21
C SER A 109 -19.59 18.10 -12.94
N THR A 110 -20.33 17.84 -11.87
CA THR A 110 -19.77 17.26 -10.63
C THR A 110 -19.14 15.89 -10.86
N TRP A 111 -19.47 15.21 -11.95
CA TRP A 111 -18.89 13.92 -12.35
C TRP A 111 -17.59 14.05 -13.14
N ALA A 112 -17.30 15.24 -13.67
CA ALA A 112 -16.07 15.47 -14.42
C ALA A 112 -14.90 15.54 -13.43
N THR A 113 -13.95 14.63 -13.57
CA THR A 113 -12.75 14.56 -12.76
C THR A 113 -11.64 13.90 -13.55
N ASN A 114 -10.41 14.33 -13.31
CA ASN A 114 -9.18 13.69 -13.76
C ASN A 114 -8.52 12.87 -12.64
N GLN A 115 -9.22 12.60 -11.53
CA GLN A 115 -8.66 11.87 -10.39
C GLN A 115 -9.31 10.50 -10.26
N GLY A 116 -8.49 9.46 -10.19
CA GLY A 116 -8.87 8.12 -9.77
C GLY A 116 -8.43 7.86 -8.33
N TRP A 117 -9.19 7.01 -7.65
CA TRP A 117 -8.94 6.61 -6.27
C TRP A 117 -9.03 5.10 -6.14
N MET A 118 -8.16 4.55 -5.31
CA MET A 118 -8.15 3.15 -4.90
C MET A 118 -7.96 3.11 -3.38
N ALA A 119 -8.60 2.18 -2.69
CA ALA A 119 -8.35 1.96 -1.27
C ALA A 119 -8.29 0.46 -0.97
N HIS A 120 -7.36 0.10 -0.09
CA HIS A 120 -7.20 -1.27 0.40
C HIS A 120 -7.38 -1.32 1.90
N LEU A 121 -8.07 -2.34 2.39
CA LEU A 121 -8.19 -2.65 3.80
C LEU A 121 -7.79 -4.10 3.99
N ALA A 122 -6.91 -4.38 4.96
CA ALA A 122 -6.68 -5.75 5.39
C ALA A 122 -6.59 -5.89 6.90
N VAL A 123 -7.03 -7.04 7.41
CA VAL A 123 -6.93 -7.42 8.82
C VAL A 123 -6.43 -8.86 8.94
N THR A 124 -5.39 -9.03 9.76
CA THR A 124 -4.87 -10.33 10.18
C THR A 124 -5.36 -10.63 11.60
N ASP A 125 -6.15 -11.67 11.77
CA ASP A 125 -6.51 -12.24 13.08
C ASP A 125 -5.62 -13.43 13.37
N VAL A 126 -4.65 -13.21 14.26
CA VAL A 126 -3.58 -14.19 14.52
C VAL A 126 -4.13 -15.44 15.20
N ALA A 127 -5.03 -15.28 16.18
CA ALA A 127 -5.61 -16.43 16.89
C ALA A 127 -6.65 -17.17 16.04
N GLY A 128 -7.34 -16.46 15.14
CA GLY A 128 -8.27 -17.05 14.18
C GLY A 128 -7.61 -17.65 12.93
N ASP A 129 -6.29 -17.50 12.78
CA ASP A 129 -5.51 -17.91 11.59
C ASP A 129 -6.14 -17.45 10.27
N ARG A 130 -6.52 -16.17 10.21
CA ARG A 130 -7.21 -15.59 9.06
C ARG A 130 -6.63 -14.23 8.69
N HIS A 131 -6.36 -14.04 7.40
CA HIS A 131 -6.13 -12.73 6.79
C HIS A 131 -7.29 -12.43 5.84
N GLN A 132 -7.86 -11.23 5.94
CA GLN A 132 -8.92 -10.76 5.04
C GLN A 132 -8.48 -9.45 4.44
N ALA A 133 -8.52 -9.36 3.11
CA ALA A 133 -8.19 -8.16 2.34
C ALA A 133 -9.38 -7.75 1.47
N LEU A 134 -9.54 -6.45 1.28
CA LEU A 134 -10.63 -5.83 0.52
C LEU A 134 -10.08 -4.65 -0.28
N GLU A 135 -10.67 -4.41 -1.45
CA GLU A 135 -10.35 -3.26 -2.29
C GLU A 135 -11.58 -2.49 -2.72
N ARG A 136 -11.40 -1.19 -2.97
CA ARG A 136 -12.39 -0.34 -3.63
C ARG A 136 -11.72 0.59 -4.61
N PHE A 137 -12.44 0.89 -5.69
CA PHE A 137 -12.05 1.89 -6.69
C PHE A 137 -13.16 2.90 -6.85
N SER A 138 -12.78 4.17 -6.98
CA SER A 138 -13.74 5.22 -7.24
C SER A 138 -13.14 6.37 -8.03
N ARG A 139 -14.00 7.28 -8.47
CA ARG A 139 -13.61 8.52 -9.14
C ARG A 139 -13.56 9.64 -8.12
N GLY A 140 -12.60 10.57 -8.27
CA GLY A 140 -12.51 11.77 -7.44
C GLY A 140 -13.51 12.86 -7.83
N GLY A 141 -14.78 12.48 -8.01
CA GLY A 141 -15.88 13.35 -8.45
C GLY A 141 -17.19 12.95 -7.78
N ALA A 142 -18.18 13.83 -7.83
CA ALA A 142 -19.52 13.65 -7.25
C ALA A 142 -19.52 13.33 -5.74
N GLY A 143 -18.44 13.63 -5.02
CA GLY A 143 -18.28 13.34 -3.60
C GLY A 143 -17.94 11.89 -3.27
N LEU A 144 -17.67 11.05 -4.26
CA LEU A 144 -17.42 9.61 -4.06
C LEU A 144 -16.05 9.33 -3.42
N ALA A 145 -15.03 10.10 -3.76
CA ALA A 145 -13.71 10.01 -3.14
C ALA A 145 -13.01 11.36 -3.18
N GLY A 146 -12.10 11.58 -2.24
CA GLY A 146 -11.38 12.84 -2.15
C GLY A 146 -10.48 12.95 -0.93
N ALA A 147 -9.76 14.07 -0.86
CA ALA A 147 -9.13 14.53 0.36
C ALA A 147 -9.26 16.05 0.48
N GLU A 148 -9.55 16.53 1.68
CA GLU A 148 -9.74 17.94 2.02
C GLU A 148 -9.07 18.26 3.36
N LEU A 149 -8.84 19.55 3.62
CA LEU A 149 -8.07 20.00 4.79
C LEU A 149 -8.92 20.62 5.89
N ASP A 150 -10.08 21.20 5.61
CA ASP A 150 -10.85 21.97 6.59
C ASP A 150 -12.29 21.44 6.72
N PRO A 151 -12.52 20.44 7.60
CA PRO A 151 -11.53 19.71 8.41
C PRO A 151 -10.75 18.66 7.60
N PHE A 152 -9.63 18.16 8.14
CA PHE A 152 -8.85 17.13 7.45
C PHE A 152 -9.69 15.86 7.27
N ARG A 153 -9.74 15.36 6.03
CA ARG A 153 -10.42 14.11 5.67
C ARG A 153 -9.83 13.57 4.38
N VAL A 154 -9.59 12.26 4.32
CA VAL A 154 -9.43 11.48 3.08
C VAL A 154 -10.47 10.37 3.09
N TRP A 155 -11.16 10.15 1.96
CA TRP A 155 -12.24 9.18 1.90
C TRP A 155 -12.39 8.52 0.53
N LEU A 156 -12.97 7.32 0.55
CA LEU A 156 -13.52 6.60 -0.59
C LEU A 156 -14.83 5.95 -0.13
N ASP A 157 -15.94 6.48 -0.65
CA ASP A 157 -17.30 6.22 -0.19
C ASP A 157 -17.45 6.43 1.32
N ASP A 158 -17.69 5.36 2.09
CA ASP A 158 -17.82 5.37 3.54
C ASP A 158 -16.54 4.96 4.30
N TRP A 159 -15.46 4.63 3.59
CA TRP A 159 -14.14 4.45 4.20
C TRP A 159 -13.44 5.80 4.29
N GLU A 160 -12.95 6.16 5.48
CA GLU A 160 -12.35 7.47 5.69
C GLU A 160 -11.33 7.50 6.82
N LEU A 161 -10.34 8.39 6.67
CA LEU A 161 -9.45 8.84 7.72
C LEU A 161 -9.66 10.35 7.89
N LYS A 162 -10.09 10.78 9.08
CA LYS A 162 -10.49 12.18 9.31
C LYS A 162 -10.02 12.71 10.66
N ALA A 163 -9.81 14.01 10.76
CA ALA A 163 -9.57 14.65 12.04
C ALA A 163 -10.85 14.65 12.91
N GLU A 164 -10.71 14.39 14.21
CA GLU A 164 -11.83 14.53 15.15
C GLU A 164 -12.13 16.00 15.48
N SER A 165 -11.12 16.88 15.37
CA SER A 165 -11.25 18.33 15.57
C SER A 165 -10.16 19.08 14.82
N GLY A 166 -10.52 20.14 14.10
CA GLY A 166 -9.55 20.87 13.27
C GLY A 166 -8.98 19.98 12.16
N ASN A 167 -7.67 20.10 11.93
CA ASN A 167 -7.01 19.48 10.77
C ASN A 167 -5.88 18.52 11.17
N ASP A 168 -5.49 18.54 12.45
CA ASP A 168 -4.41 17.71 12.98
C ASP A 168 -4.99 16.57 13.84
N PHE A 169 -4.10 15.72 14.37
CA PHE A 169 -4.48 14.61 15.23
C PHE A 169 -5.20 15.09 16.52
N PRO A 170 -6.07 14.26 17.12
CA PRO A 170 -6.33 12.85 16.79
C PRO A 170 -7.15 12.67 15.52
N TRP A 171 -6.79 11.64 14.77
CA TRP A 171 -7.55 11.21 13.60
C TRP A 171 -8.37 9.97 13.94
N ARG A 172 -9.45 9.76 13.19
CA ARG A 172 -10.32 8.60 13.27
C ARG A 172 -10.36 7.90 11.92
N LEU A 173 -9.98 6.63 11.92
CA LEU A 173 -10.10 5.72 10.80
C LEU A 173 -11.42 4.95 10.93
N LEU A 174 -12.25 5.04 9.91
CA LEU A 174 -13.52 4.34 9.78
C LEU A 174 -13.50 3.54 8.48
N ALA A 175 -13.76 2.25 8.56
CA ALA A 175 -13.93 1.40 7.39
C ALA A 175 -14.84 0.23 7.74
N ALA A 176 -15.80 -0.09 6.89
CA ALA A 176 -16.70 -1.21 7.09
C ALA A 176 -17.06 -1.84 5.74
N GLU A 177 -17.09 -3.15 5.70
CA GLU A 177 -17.52 -3.93 4.55
C GLU A 177 -17.96 -5.31 5.04
N GLY A 178 -19.22 -5.66 4.81
CA GLY A 178 -19.79 -6.92 5.30
C GLY A 178 -19.55 -7.13 6.81
N ASP A 179 -18.80 -8.18 7.13
CA ASP A 179 -18.50 -8.65 8.48
C ASP A 179 -17.23 -8.05 9.09
N LEU A 180 -16.51 -7.20 8.35
CA LEU A 180 -15.32 -6.49 8.81
C LEU A 180 -15.67 -5.02 9.11
N ALA A 181 -15.18 -4.49 10.23
CA ALA A 181 -15.12 -3.04 10.44
C ALA A 181 -13.97 -2.59 11.33
N LEU A 182 -13.41 -1.42 11.03
CA LEU A 182 -12.49 -0.67 11.87
C LEU A 182 -13.14 0.65 12.28
N ASP A 183 -13.11 0.94 13.57
CA ASP A 183 -13.39 2.26 14.13
C ASP A 183 -12.28 2.60 15.13
N LEU A 184 -11.24 3.26 14.63
CA LEU A 184 -9.98 3.43 15.35
C LEU A 184 -9.63 4.91 15.48
N ARG A 185 -9.29 5.34 16.69
CA ARG A 185 -8.70 6.65 16.96
C ARG A 185 -7.19 6.54 17.05
N LEU A 186 -6.51 7.35 16.25
CA LEU A 186 -5.05 7.44 16.12
C LEU A 186 -4.56 8.73 16.77
N THR A 187 -3.59 8.65 17.69
CA THR A 187 -3.04 9.82 18.39
C THR A 187 -1.52 9.74 18.43
N PRO A 188 -0.78 10.74 17.92
CA PRO A 188 0.68 10.68 17.85
C PRO A 188 1.30 10.65 19.24
N LEU A 189 2.31 9.79 19.37
CA LEU A 189 3.22 9.74 20.53
C LEU A 189 4.58 10.35 20.22
N LYS A 190 4.85 10.60 18.93
CA LYS A 190 6.08 11.13 18.38
C LYS A 190 5.76 12.22 17.36
N ASP A 191 6.67 13.17 17.21
CA ASP A 191 6.64 14.13 16.11
C ASP A 191 6.92 13.42 14.78
N LYS A 192 6.46 14.05 13.70
CA LYS A 192 6.66 13.64 12.31
C LYS A 192 8.15 13.47 12.00
N VAL A 193 8.49 12.44 11.23
CA VAL A 193 9.84 12.23 10.70
C VAL A 193 9.85 12.36 9.19
N PHE A 194 10.93 12.92 8.64
CA PHE A 194 11.04 13.19 7.21
C PHE A 194 11.99 12.18 6.59
N GLN A 195 11.51 11.46 5.57
CA GLN A 195 12.27 10.41 4.92
C GLN A 195 13.31 10.98 3.94
N GLY A 196 14.38 10.25 3.67
CA GLY A 196 15.42 10.70 2.73
C GLY A 196 16.06 12.05 3.12
N ASP A 197 16.41 12.88 2.13
CA ASP A 197 16.96 14.22 2.40
C ASP A 197 15.83 15.19 2.75
N ARG A 198 15.54 15.31 4.05
CA ARG A 198 14.54 16.25 4.61
C ARG A 198 13.18 16.11 3.92
N GLY A 199 12.77 14.87 3.70
CA GLY A 199 11.49 14.49 3.10
C GLY A 199 11.57 14.27 1.59
N LEU A 200 12.69 14.53 0.91
CA LEU A 200 12.91 14.08 -0.47
C LEU A 200 13.50 12.66 -0.48
N SER A 201 12.68 11.67 -0.84
CA SER A 201 13.09 10.27 -0.97
C SER A 201 13.33 9.91 -2.43
N GLN A 202 14.60 9.90 -2.85
CA GLN A 202 15.01 9.53 -4.20
C GLN A 202 14.98 8.01 -4.40
N LYS A 203 14.33 7.55 -5.47
CA LYS A 203 14.13 6.13 -5.80
C LYS A 203 14.96 5.65 -6.98
N SER A 204 15.35 6.52 -7.91
CA SER A 204 16.31 6.20 -8.99
C SER A 204 17.30 7.35 -9.25
N PRO A 205 18.39 7.12 -10.02
CA PRO A 205 19.32 8.18 -10.40
C PRO A 205 18.71 9.30 -11.25
N GLU A 206 17.55 9.07 -11.87
CA GLU A 206 16.89 10.07 -12.71
C GLU A 206 16.39 11.25 -11.86
N PRO A 207 16.73 12.51 -12.19
CA PRO A 207 16.22 13.67 -11.46
C PRO A 207 14.70 13.72 -11.48
N GLY A 208 14.08 13.78 -10.30
CA GLY A 208 12.63 13.81 -10.18
C GLY A 208 11.97 12.43 -10.05
N ASN A 209 12.73 11.33 -10.19
CA ASN A 209 12.28 10.01 -9.75
C ASN A 209 12.47 9.87 -8.23
N ALA A 210 11.67 10.64 -7.53
CA ALA A 210 11.67 10.81 -6.09
C ALA A 210 10.27 11.15 -5.60
N SER A 211 10.09 11.02 -4.30
CA SER A 211 8.84 11.37 -3.62
C SER A 211 9.10 12.38 -2.52
N TYR A 212 8.07 13.16 -2.20
CA TYR A 212 8.02 13.84 -0.91
C TYR A 212 7.35 12.92 0.10
N TYR A 213 8.01 12.70 1.23
CA TYR A 213 7.68 11.60 2.12
C TYR A 213 7.97 11.93 3.59
N PHE A 214 6.94 11.82 4.43
CA PHE A 214 7.08 11.83 5.89
C PHE A 214 6.26 10.70 6.54
N SER A 215 6.61 10.38 7.78
CA SER A 215 5.94 9.33 8.56
C SER A 215 5.53 9.83 9.95
N MET A 216 4.41 9.28 10.44
CA MET A 216 4.02 9.28 11.85
C MET A 216 4.35 7.91 12.41
N THR A 217 5.56 7.74 12.95
CA THR A 217 6.09 6.41 13.26
C THR A 217 5.44 5.75 14.46
N ARG A 218 4.80 6.53 15.35
CA ARG A 218 4.05 6.02 16.51
C ARG A 218 2.76 6.76 16.74
N LEU A 219 1.67 6.12 16.35
CA LEU A 219 0.31 6.51 16.66
C LEU A 219 -0.23 5.55 17.71
N LYS A 220 -0.58 6.06 18.90
CA LYS A 220 -1.39 5.32 19.86
C LYS A 220 -2.76 5.08 19.25
N THR A 221 -3.13 3.81 19.12
CA THR A 221 -4.37 3.39 18.49
C THR A 221 -5.29 2.77 19.53
N LYS A 222 -6.56 3.18 19.51
CA LYS A 222 -7.63 2.57 20.32
C LYS A 222 -8.95 2.60 19.58
N GLY A 223 -9.81 1.63 19.82
CA GLY A 223 -11.13 1.62 19.21
C GLY A 223 -11.76 0.24 19.21
N THR A 224 -12.49 -0.05 18.13
CA THR A 224 -13.17 -1.33 17.94
C THR A 224 -12.78 -1.94 16.59
N LEU A 225 -12.48 -3.22 16.59
CA LEU A 225 -12.40 -4.08 15.40
C LEU A 225 -13.60 -5.02 15.42
N ARG A 226 -14.35 -5.11 14.33
CA ARG A 226 -15.41 -6.10 14.15
C ARG A 226 -14.95 -7.18 13.19
N LEU A 227 -15.11 -8.44 13.59
CA LEU A 227 -14.93 -9.62 12.74
C LEU A 227 -16.13 -10.55 12.93
N GLY A 228 -16.89 -10.78 11.86
CA GLY A 228 -18.13 -11.56 11.97
C GLY A 228 -19.20 -10.79 12.74
N GLU A 229 -19.79 -11.46 13.74
CA GLU A 229 -20.75 -10.88 14.67
C GLU A 229 -20.08 -10.33 15.94
N GLN A 230 -18.75 -10.43 16.05
CA GLN A 230 -18.01 -10.07 17.27
C GLN A 230 -17.27 -8.74 17.12
N ASP A 231 -17.47 -7.88 18.11
CA ASP A 231 -16.71 -6.64 18.30
C ASP A 231 -15.61 -6.86 19.35
N TYR A 232 -14.39 -6.48 19.00
CA TYR A 232 -13.21 -6.51 19.85
C TYR A 232 -12.83 -5.07 20.22
N PRO A 233 -12.91 -4.66 21.51
CA PRO A 233 -12.25 -3.44 21.94
C PRO A 233 -10.74 -3.66 21.79
N VAL A 234 -10.05 -2.74 21.13
CA VAL A 234 -8.65 -2.92 20.77
C VAL A 234 -7.81 -1.71 21.16
N THR A 235 -6.56 -1.97 21.51
CA THR A 235 -5.51 -0.95 21.70
C THR A 235 -4.21 -1.41 21.09
N GLY A 236 -3.35 -0.48 20.69
CA GLY A 236 -2.04 -0.82 20.16
C GLY A 236 -1.31 0.37 19.57
N LEU A 237 -0.42 0.11 18.62
CA LEU A 237 0.34 1.10 17.90
C LEU A 237 0.09 0.98 16.39
N SER A 238 0.03 2.14 15.74
CA SER A 238 0.01 2.26 14.30
C SER A 238 1.17 3.10 13.81
N TRP A 239 1.55 2.87 12.57
CA TRP A 239 2.45 3.68 11.77
C TRP A 239 1.63 4.32 10.64
N MET A 240 1.96 5.53 10.23
CA MET A 240 1.38 6.11 9.02
C MET A 240 2.44 6.74 8.14
N ASP A 241 2.39 6.42 6.86
CA ASP A 241 3.15 7.06 5.80
C ASP A 241 2.29 7.99 4.96
N ARG A 242 2.91 9.10 4.57
CA ARG A 242 2.38 10.07 3.63
C ARG A 242 3.41 10.36 2.58
N GLU A 243 3.08 9.97 1.36
CA GLU A 243 3.98 10.10 0.23
C GLU A 243 3.24 10.57 -1.02
N TRP A 244 3.86 11.47 -1.79
CA TRP A 244 3.38 11.87 -3.10
C TRP A 244 4.53 12.08 -4.09
N SER A 245 4.28 11.72 -5.34
CA SER A 245 5.27 11.74 -6.42
C SER A 245 4.61 11.69 -7.80
N THR A 246 5.43 11.83 -8.85
CA THR A 246 5.00 11.55 -10.23
C THR A 246 5.60 10.27 -10.78
N SER A 247 6.67 9.79 -10.16
CA SER A 247 7.38 8.55 -10.50
C SER A 247 7.31 7.57 -9.34
N VAL A 248 7.24 6.27 -9.62
CA VAL A 248 7.04 5.24 -8.59
C VAL A 248 8.28 4.37 -8.43
N LEU A 249 8.77 3.79 -9.52
CA LEU A 249 10.00 3.00 -9.59
C LEU A 249 10.86 3.42 -10.78
N GLY A 250 12.15 3.05 -10.77
CA GLY A 250 13.06 3.17 -11.90
C GLY A 250 12.88 2.05 -12.94
N GLU A 251 13.46 2.22 -14.13
CA GLU A 251 13.30 1.31 -15.28
C GLU A 251 13.66 -0.15 -14.97
N ASN A 252 14.69 -0.38 -14.14
CA ASN A 252 15.18 -1.74 -13.82
C ASN A 252 14.69 -2.27 -12.46
N GLN A 253 13.75 -1.58 -11.82
CA GLN A 253 13.23 -1.95 -10.50
C GLN A 253 11.92 -2.72 -10.66
N VAL A 254 11.86 -3.94 -10.10
CA VAL A 254 10.70 -4.83 -10.25
C VAL A 254 9.66 -4.64 -9.15
N GLY A 255 10.10 -4.22 -7.97
CA GLY A 255 9.27 -4.09 -6.78
C GLY A 255 10.09 -3.62 -5.59
N TRP A 256 9.46 -3.62 -4.43
CA TRP A 256 10.12 -3.27 -3.18
C TRP A 256 9.72 -4.19 -2.04
N ASP A 257 10.59 -4.23 -1.04
CA ASP A 257 10.31 -4.72 0.31
C ASP A 257 10.40 -3.51 1.22
N TRP A 258 9.36 -3.23 1.98
CA TRP A 258 9.29 -2.09 2.88
C TRP A 258 8.95 -2.57 4.29
N PHE A 259 9.66 -2.06 5.29
CA PHE A 259 9.54 -2.42 6.69
C PHE A 259 9.24 -1.18 7.51
N SER A 260 8.26 -1.26 8.41
CA SER A 260 8.10 -0.33 9.54
C SER A 260 8.15 -1.10 10.84
N LEU A 261 9.15 -0.83 11.67
CA LEU A 261 9.39 -1.54 12.92
C LEU A 261 9.32 -0.55 14.08
N GLN A 262 8.51 -0.87 15.08
CA GLN A 262 8.37 -0.11 16.32
C GLN A 262 8.96 -0.96 17.46
N LEU A 263 10.14 -0.57 17.96
CA LEU A 263 10.85 -1.31 19.00
C LEU A 263 10.34 -0.95 20.40
N ASP A 264 10.36 -1.90 21.33
CA ASP A 264 9.78 -1.72 22.66
C ASP A 264 10.51 -0.68 23.51
N ASP A 265 11.79 -0.42 23.21
CA ASP A 265 12.60 0.59 23.88
C ASP A 265 12.34 2.04 23.40
N GLY A 266 11.42 2.20 22.44
CA GLY A 266 11.00 3.49 21.93
C GLY A 266 11.65 3.89 20.61
N HIS A 267 12.64 3.15 20.08
CA HIS A 267 13.17 3.42 18.75
C HIS A 267 12.22 2.92 17.65
N ASP A 268 12.27 3.55 16.48
CA ASP A 268 11.59 3.04 15.30
C ASP A 268 12.55 2.93 14.12
N VAL A 269 12.29 1.98 13.24
CA VAL A 269 13.10 1.72 12.06
C VAL A 269 12.18 1.61 10.86
N MET A 270 12.48 2.38 9.81
CA MET A 270 11.96 2.10 8.47
C MET A 270 13.12 1.59 7.63
N VAL A 271 12.95 0.54 6.85
CA VAL A 271 13.91 0.11 5.82
C VAL A 271 13.13 -0.25 4.58
N TYR A 272 13.64 0.11 3.41
CA TYR A 272 13.17 -0.46 2.15
C TYR A 272 14.32 -0.91 1.26
N GLU A 273 14.10 -2.02 0.56
CA GLU A 273 14.92 -2.49 -0.55
C GLU A 273 14.13 -2.39 -1.85
N LEU A 274 14.68 -1.67 -2.83
CA LEU A 274 14.18 -1.68 -4.20
C LEU A 274 14.87 -2.83 -4.92
N ARG A 275 14.10 -3.80 -5.39
CA ARG A 275 14.63 -5.00 -6.02
C ARG A 275 14.84 -4.76 -7.51
N LEU A 276 15.99 -5.18 -8.02
CA LEU A 276 16.34 -5.06 -9.43
C LEU A 276 15.95 -6.33 -10.20
N GLU A 277 15.73 -6.19 -11.51
CA GLU A 277 15.43 -7.31 -12.42
C GLU A 277 16.47 -8.44 -12.39
N ASP A 278 17.73 -8.10 -12.10
CA ASP A 278 18.83 -9.08 -11.99
C ASP A 278 18.88 -9.80 -10.63
N GLY A 279 17.92 -9.51 -9.74
CA GLY A 279 17.84 -10.05 -8.38
C GLY A 279 18.70 -9.30 -7.35
N GLY A 280 19.38 -8.23 -7.76
CA GLY A 280 20.12 -7.35 -6.86
C GLY A 280 19.23 -6.35 -6.10
N VAL A 281 19.88 -5.57 -5.24
CA VAL A 281 19.26 -4.47 -4.48
C VAL A 281 19.77 -3.15 -5.06
N ASP A 282 18.87 -2.21 -5.33
CA ASP A 282 19.24 -0.89 -5.83
C ASP A 282 20.02 -0.11 -4.76
N PRO A 283 21.14 0.55 -5.08
CA PRO A 283 21.89 1.38 -4.13
C PRO A 283 21.11 2.56 -3.52
N LEU A 284 19.95 2.91 -4.07
CA LEU A 284 19.03 3.93 -3.53
C LEU A 284 18.01 3.36 -2.54
N SER A 285 18.11 2.08 -2.20
CA SER A 285 17.51 1.48 -1.01
C SER A 285 18.03 2.16 0.25
N LYS A 286 17.17 2.39 1.25
CA LYS A 286 17.53 3.19 2.44
C LYS A 286 16.74 2.72 3.64
N GLY A 287 17.26 3.07 4.81
CA GLY A 287 16.50 3.07 6.05
C GLY A 287 16.42 4.44 6.69
N LEU A 288 15.64 4.50 7.76
CA LEU A 288 15.54 5.61 8.68
C LEU A 288 15.54 5.07 10.10
N TRP A 289 16.53 5.47 10.90
CA TRP A 289 16.55 5.26 12.33
C TRP A 289 15.87 6.43 13.03
N VAL A 290 14.94 6.15 13.92
CA VAL A 290 14.16 7.17 14.65
C VAL A 290 14.32 6.98 16.15
N GLU A 291 14.89 8.00 16.79
CA GLU A 291 15.06 8.10 18.23
C GLU A 291 13.71 8.18 18.97
N PRO A 292 13.66 7.86 20.28
CA PRO A 292 12.45 8.00 21.09
C PRO A 292 11.86 9.42 21.10
N ASP A 293 12.67 10.44 20.82
CA ASP A 293 12.28 11.85 20.76
C ASP A 293 12.16 12.43 19.34
N SER A 294 11.95 11.56 18.34
CA SER A 294 11.73 11.90 16.92
C SER A 294 12.93 12.48 16.17
N ARG A 295 14.10 12.66 16.80
CA ARG A 295 15.34 12.82 16.02
C ARG A 295 15.53 11.60 15.13
N HIS A 296 15.97 11.80 13.91
CA HIS A 296 16.11 10.70 12.95
C HIS A 296 17.34 10.87 12.07
N GLN A 297 17.84 9.72 11.61
CA GLN A 297 18.99 9.61 10.75
C GLN A 297 18.68 8.66 9.59
N VAL A 298 19.00 9.07 8.37
CA VAL A 298 18.95 8.20 7.20
C VAL A 298 20.07 7.16 7.30
N ILE A 299 19.70 5.90 7.09
CA ILE A 299 20.62 4.78 6.98
C ILE A 299 20.81 4.50 5.47
N PRO A 300 22.00 4.72 4.89
CA PRO A 300 22.24 4.36 3.49
C PRO A 300 22.24 2.84 3.29
N GLN A 301 22.06 2.38 2.05
CA GLN A 301 21.98 0.95 1.70
C GLN A 301 23.15 0.13 2.25
N ASP A 302 24.36 0.67 2.19
CA ASP A 302 25.59 -0.02 2.61
C ASP A 302 25.81 -0.02 4.14
N ALA A 303 24.93 0.62 4.90
CA ALA A 303 24.97 0.66 6.36
C ALA A 303 23.97 -0.28 7.05
N PHE A 304 23.20 -1.08 6.28
CA PHE A 304 22.37 -2.16 6.82
C PHE A 304 22.50 -3.44 6.01
N GLU A 305 22.21 -4.58 6.64
CA GLU A 305 22.14 -5.88 5.98
C GLU A 305 20.74 -6.47 6.22
N LEU A 306 20.04 -6.87 5.15
CA LEU A 306 18.77 -7.59 5.23
C LEU A 306 18.93 -8.98 4.61
N GLU A 307 18.87 -10.02 5.43
CA GLU A 307 18.98 -11.41 4.98
C GLU A 307 17.63 -12.12 5.09
N VAL A 308 17.13 -12.67 3.97
CA VAL A 308 15.95 -13.54 3.99
C VAL A 308 16.29 -14.88 4.64
N LYS A 309 15.54 -15.27 5.68
CA LYS A 309 15.75 -16.50 6.44
C LYS A 309 14.74 -17.60 6.12
N GLN A 310 13.53 -17.21 5.73
CA GLN A 310 12.46 -18.13 5.36
C GLN A 310 11.57 -17.51 4.29
N THR A 311 11.09 -18.35 3.38
CA THR A 311 10.10 -17.99 2.37
C THR A 311 8.84 -18.86 2.51
N TRP A 312 7.72 -18.31 2.06
CA TRP A 312 6.44 -18.96 1.93
C TRP A 312 6.01 -18.92 0.46
N ILE A 313 5.43 -20.03 -0.02
CA ILE A 313 4.91 -20.11 -1.39
C ILE A 313 3.40 -19.92 -1.31
N SER A 314 2.91 -18.89 -1.98
CA SER A 314 1.49 -18.62 -2.02
C SER A 314 0.75 -19.72 -2.81
N PRO A 315 -0.38 -20.24 -2.29
CA PRO A 315 -1.32 -21.04 -3.09
C PRO A 315 -1.85 -20.31 -4.34
N GLN A 316 -1.88 -18.98 -4.33
CA GLN A 316 -2.28 -18.09 -5.42
C GLN A 316 -1.11 -17.75 -6.38
N GLY A 317 0.10 -18.23 -6.07
CA GLY A 317 1.33 -18.00 -6.83
C GLY A 317 2.18 -16.87 -6.27
N GLY A 318 3.50 -16.97 -6.46
CA GLY A 318 4.50 -16.06 -5.87
C GLY A 318 5.24 -16.71 -4.71
N THR A 319 6.47 -16.25 -4.45
CA THR A 319 7.30 -16.74 -3.33
C THR A 319 7.75 -15.57 -2.47
N TYR A 320 7.18 -15.47 -1.28
CA TYR A 320 7.35 -14.32 -0.39
C TYR A 320 8.31 -14.63 0.76
N PRO A 321 9.33 -13.80 1.02
CA PRO A 321 10.02 -13.81 2.30
C PRO A 321 9.04 -13.62 3.47
N VAL A 322 9.17 -14.41 4.53
CA VAL A 322 8.32 -14.32 5.74
C VAL A 322 9.12 -14.29 7.04
N ALA A 323 10.44 -14.42 6.95
CA ALA A 323 11.36 -14.16 8.04
C ALA A 323 12.65 -13.55 7.51
N TRP A 324 13.17 -12.58 8.25
CA TRP A 324 14.36 -11.81 7.89
C TRP A 324 15.30 -11.66 9.08
N HIS A 325 16.56 -11.39 8.80
CA HIS A 325 17.56 -10.93 9.74
C HIS A 325 18.04 -9.55 9.29
N LEU A 326 17.71 -8.51 10.06
CA LEU A 326 18.13 -7.13 9.81
C LEU A 326 19.27 -6.76 10.77
N ARG A 327 20.42 -6.37 10.23
CA ARG A 327 21.54 -5.82 11.02
C ARG A 327 21.71 -4.35 10.74
N LEU A 328 21.90 -3.58 11.82
CA LEU A 328 22.19 -2.15 11.80
C LEU A 328 23.47 -1.91 12.62
N PRO A 329 24.66 -2.11 12.04
CA PRO A 329 25.92 -2.10 12.78
C PRO A 329 26.21 -0.76 13.49
N GLU A 330 25.85 0.37 12.87
CA GLU A 330 26.06 1.70 13.47
C GLU A 330 25.15 1.95 14.69
N GLN A 331 24.00 1.29 14.75
CA GLN A 331 23.03 1.38 15.86
C GLN A 331 23.22 0.25 16.88
N ASP A 332 24.18 -0.66 16.66
CA ASP A 332 24.41 -1.87 17.46
C ASP A 332 23.14 -2.72 17.61
N ARG A 333 22.39 -2.90 16.51
CA ARG A 333 21.17 -3.72 16.48
C ARG A 333 21.31 -4.92 15.56
N ASP A 334 20.78 -6.03 16.05
CA ASP A 334 20.71 -7.31 15.35
C ASP A 334 19.32 -7.90 15.59
N LEU A 335 18.46 -7.76 14.58
CA LEU A 335 17.01 -7.96 14.70
C LEU A 335 16.56 -9.15 13.85
N GLU A 336 15.87 -10.10 14.47
CA GLU A 336 15.13 -11.14 13.77
C GLU A 336 13.69 -10.67 13.57
N ILE A 337 13.21 -10.69 12.32
CA ILE A 337 11.87 -10.25 11.95
C ILE A 337 11.10 -11.47 11.44
N ARG A 338 9.88 -11.69 11.94
CA ARG A 338 9.05 -12.85 11.54
C ARG A 338 7.62 -12.41 11.29
N ALA A 339 7.04 -12.84 10.19
CA ALA A 339 5.61 -12.68 9.95
C ALA A 339 4.82 -13.38 11.06
N VAL A 340 3.77 -12.72 11.58
CA VAL A 340 2.88 -13.32 12.59
C VAL A 340 2.06 -14.47 12.00
N ARG A 341 1.88 -14.45 10.68
CA ARG A 341 1.26 -15.47 9.83
C ARG A 341 1.96 -15.40 8.46
N GLU A 342 2.24 -16.55 7.85
CA GLU A 342 2.92 -16.60 6.54
C GLU A 342 2.03 -16.07 5.42
N ASP A 343 0.77 -16.50 5.40
CA ASP A 343 -0.23 -16.04 4.47
C ASP A 343 -0.77 -14.67 4.95
N GLN A 344 -0.23 -13.60 4.39
CA GLN A 344 -0.75 -12.22 4.51
C GLN A 344 -0.74 -11.58 3.12
N GLU A 345 -0.96 -12.40 2.09
CA GLU A 345 -1.07 -11.95 0.72
C GLU A 345 -2.44 -11.30 0.50
N MET A 346 -2.42 -10.12 -0.11
CA MET A 346 -3.58 -9.42 -0.61
C MET A 346 -3.74 -9.75 -2.09
N ASP A 347 -4.46 -10.84 -2.38
CA ASP A 347 -4.83 -11.26 -3.73
C ASP A 347 -5.98 -10.39 -4.27
N LEU A 348 -5.65 -9.12 -4.52
CA LEU A 348 -6.52 -8.06 -5.03
C LEU A 348 -6.17 -7.75 -6.50
N THR A 349 -6.81 -6.75 -7.11
CA THR A 349 -6.49 -6.33 -8.49
C THR A 349 -5.00 -6.01 -8.65
N VAL A 350 -4.42 -5.41 -7.62
CA VAL A 350 -2.98 -5.22 -7.47
C VAL A 350 -2.51 -6.12 -6.34
N ARG A 351 -1.53 -6.99 -6.61
CA ARG A 351 -1.07 -8.00 -5.66
C ARG A 351 0.01 -7.46 -4.73
N TYR A 352 -0.19 -7.68 -3.44
CA TYR A 352 0.76 -7.33 -2.38
C TYR A 352 0.90 -8.50 -1.41
N TRP A 353 2.00 -8.54 -0.68
CA TRP A 353 2.02 -9.17 0.63
C TRP A 353 2.18 -8.07 1.67
N GLU A 354 1.24 -7.99 2.61
CA GLU A 354 1.04 -6.86 3.50
C GLU A 354 0.75 -7.36 4.91
N GLY A 355 1.81 -7.55 5.69
CA GLY A 355 1.74 -8.40 6.85
C GLY A 355 2.34 -7.82 8.11
N ALA A 356 1.65 -8.04 9.22
CA ALA A 356 2.16 -7.79 10.55
C ALA A 356 3.34 -8.72 10.84
N VAL A 357 4.37 -8.17 11.49
CA VAL A 357 5.57 -8.89 11.89
C VAL A 357 5.90 -8.69 13.38
N ASP A 358 6.57 -9.68 13.95
CA ASP A 358 7.26 -9.59 15.23
C ASP A 358 8.74 -9.32 15.05
N VAL A 359 9.30 -8.53 15.95
CA VAL A 359 10.73 -8.23 16.02
C VAL A 359 11.29 -8.87 17.29
N PHE A 360 12.42 -9.56 17.15
CA PHE A 360 13.16 -10.15 18.23
C PHE A 360 14.61 -9.66 18.22
N GLU A 361 15.19 -9.48 19.40
CA GLU A 361 16.60 -9.13 19.58
C GLU A 361 17.18 -10.09 20.63
N ALA A 362 18.30 -10.74 20.30
CA ALA A 362 18.90 -11.80 21.13
C ALA A 362 17.90 -12.90 21.56
N GLY A 363 16.94 -13.23 20.67
CA GLY A 363 15.90 -14.24 20.91
C GLY A 363 14.79 -13.82 21.88
N GLN A 364 14.72 -12.55 22.30
CA GLN A 364 13.62 -12.00 23.10
C GLN A 364 12.74 -11.09 22.24
N PRO A 365 11.41 -11.02 22.49
CA PRO A 365 10.56 -10.02 21.84
C PRO A 365 11.11 -8.61 22.09
N ALA A 366 11.21 -7.83 21.02
CA ALA A 366 11.83 -6.51 21.04
C ALA A 366 11.01 -5.44 20.30
N GLY A 367 9.89 -5.83 19.68
CA GLY A 367 9.01 -4.89 19.00
C GLY A 367 8.05 -5.59 18.04
N ARG A 368 7.31 -4.78 17.30
CA ARG A 368 6.35 -5.22 16.28
C ARG A 368 6.43 -4.30 15.08
N GLY A 369 5.91 -4.75 13.95
CA GLY A 369 5.96 -3.94 12.74
C GLY A 369 5.02 -4.41 11.65
N PHE A 370 5.24 -3.88 10.46
CA PHE A 370 4.64 -4.29 9.21
C PHE A 370 5.68 -4.44 8.12
N VAL A 371 5.40 -5.34 7.18
CA VAL A 371 6.17 -5.50 5.95
C VAL A 371 5.21 -5.46 4.76
N GLU A 372 5.53 -4.61 3.79
CA GLU A 372 4.90 -4.57 2.47
C GLU A 372 5.88 -5.11 1.44
N MET A 373 5.42 -6.01 0.59
CA MET A 373 6.17 -6.57 -0.53
C MET A 373 5.32 -6.55 -1.78
N THR A 374 5.95 -6.16 -2.89
CA THR A 374 5.30 -6.06 -4.21
C THR A 374 6.04 -6.91 -5.24
N ALA A 375 5.36 -7.43 -6.26
CA ALA A 375 5.96 -8.12 -7.42
C ALA A 375 6.84 -9.36 -7.10
N TYR A 376 6.23 -10.39 -6.50
CA TYR A 376 6.87 -11.66 -6.07
C TYR A 376 6.28 -12.92 -6.70
#